data_AF-A0A1F3YBC7-F1
#
_entry.id   AF-A0A1F3YBC7-F1
#
_cell.length_a   1.000
_cell.length_b   1.000
_cell.length_c   1.000
_cell.angle_alpha   90.00
_cell.angle_beta   90.00
_cell.angle_gamma   90.00
#
_symmetry.space_group_name_H-M   'P 1'
#
loop_
_entity.id
_entity.type
_entity.pdbx_description
1 polymer ?
#
loop_
_entity_poly.entity_id
_entity_poly.type
_entity_poly.pdbx_seq_one_letter_code
_entity_poly.pdbx_strand_id
1 'polypeptide(L)' 'MNLQFEREKYLEIVRIKGYSAALTALHHDLNKWEWQTFEGPEGFLPEMWTDLEKIREFSIELWDMQLRDPKAPL' A
#
# COMPACT_ATOMS: atom_id res chain seq x y z
N MET A 1 12.59 1.37 -13.52
CA MET A 1 12.69 1.81 -12.11
C MET A 1 11.71 0.94 -11.30
N ASN A 2 12.04 0.45 -10.10
CA ASN A 2 11.13 -0.41 -9.32
C ASN A 2 10.58 0.32 -8.11
N LEU A 3 9.29 0.14 -7.80
CA LEU A 3 8.71 0.67 -6.57
C LEU A 3 9.33 -0.06 -5.36
N GLN A 4 9.85 0.69 -4.39
CA GLN A 4 10.37 0.12 -3.14
C GLN A 4 9.20 -0.25 -2.21
N PHE A 5 8.48 -1.30 -2.58
CA PHE A 5 7.37 -1.83 -1.80
C PHE A 5 7.85 -2.92 -0.85
N GLU A 6 7.72 -2.67 0.45
CA GLU A 6 8.11 -3.59 1.53
C GLU A 6 6.87 -3.95 2.35
N ARG A 7 6.34 -5.18 2.17
CA ARG A 7 5.11 -5.64 2.86
C ARG A 7 5.28 -5.61 4.39
N GLU A 8 6.44 -6.04 4.86
CA GLU A 8 6.80 -6.15 6.26
C GLU A 8 6.69 -4.81 7.00
N LYS A 9 6.98 -3.68 6.33
CA LYS A 9 6.79 -2.33 6.87
C LYS A 9 5.36 -2.13 7.37
N TYR A 10 4.37 -2.48 6.55
CA TYR A 10 2.96 -2.25 6.87
C TYR A 10 2.42 -3.28 7.86
N LEU A 11 2.86 -4.53 7.75
CA LEU A 11 2.52 -5.56 8.74
C LEU A 11 3.04 -5.20 10.14
N GLU A 12 4.21 -4.57 10.23
CA GLU A 12 4.72 -4.06 11.51
C GLU A 12 3.87 -2.89 12.03
N ILE A 13 3.40 -1.99 11.15
CA ILE A 13 2.46 -0.93 11.54
C ILE A 13 1.14 -1.54 12.04
N VAL A 14 0.62 -2.60 11.39
CA VAL A 14 -0.57 -3.32 11.87
C VAL A 14 -0.35 -3.82 13.30
N ARG A 15 0.80 -4.46 13.58
CA ARG A 15 1.12 -5.00 14.91
C ARG A 15 1.20 -3.94 15.99
N ILE A 16 1.81 -2.79 15.69
CA ILE A 16 2.08 -1.74 16.69
C ILE A 16 0.89 -0.79 16.84
N LYS A 17 0.22 -0.43 15.73
CA LYS A 17 -0.74 0.68 15.64
C LYS A 17 -2.12 0.30 15.08
N GLY A 18 -2.28 -0.93 14.58
CA GLY A 18 -3.54 -1.43 14.01
C GLY A 18 -3.72 -1.15 12.51
N TYR A 19 -4.75 -1.77 11.93
CA TYR A 19 -5.03 -1.75 10.49
C TYR A 19 -5.25 -0.34 9.93
N SER A 20 -6.04 0.51 10.60
CA SER A 20 -6.34 1.86 10.10
C SER A 20 -5.07 2.71 9.92
N ALA A 21 -4.10 2.56 10.83
CA ALA A 21 -2.81 3.25 10.72
C ALA A 21 -1.96 2.69 9.56
N ALA A 22 -1.97 1.37 9.36
CA ALA A 22 -1.26 0.73 8.26
C ALA A 22 -1.84 1.12 6.89
N LEU A 23 -3.17 1.10 6.76
CA LEU A 23 -3.89 1.51 5.55
C LEU A 23 -3.66 2.99 5.22
N THR A 24 -3.68 3.87 6.22
CA THR A 24 -3.39 5.29 6.03
C THR A 24 -1.95 5.51 5.53
N ALA A 25 -0.98 4.80 6.13
CA ALA A 25 0.41 4.86 5.69
C ALA A 25 0.57 4.33 4.26
N LEU A 26 -0.09 3.22 3.93
CA LEU A 26 -0.07 2.63 2.60
C LEU A 26 -0.68 3.57 1.56
N HIS A 27 -1.81 4.22 1.85
CA HIS A 27 -2.42 5.20 0.95
C HIS A 27 -1.52 6.41 0.70
N HIS A 28 -0.83 6.90 1.73
CA HIS A 28 0.11 8.02 1.56
C HIS A 28 1.27 7.63 0.62
N ASP A 29 1.83 6.43 0.80
CA ASP A 29 2.89 5.92 -0.07
C ASP A 29 2.38 5.65 -1.49
N LEU A 30 1.18 5.08 -1.63
CA LEU A 30 0.52 4.83 -2.91
C LEU A 30 0.35 6.12 -3.72
N ASN A 31 -0.15 7.19 -3.11
CA ASN A 31 -0.33 8.48 -3.79
C ASN A 31 1.00 9.00 -4.38
N LYS A 32 2.11 8.83 -3.64
CA LYS A 32 3.43 9.22 -4.12
C LYS A 32 3.87 8.36 -5.31
N TRP A 33 3.66 7.05 -5.23
CA TRP A 33 4.01 6.12 -6.31
C TRP A 33 3.15 6.31 -7.55
N GLU A 34 1.87 6.62 -7.40
CA GLU A 34 0.97 6.97 -8.50
C GLU A 34 1.44 8.24 -9.21
N TRP A 35 1.73 9.30 -8.44
CA TRP A 35 2.30 10.52 -9.01
C TRP A 35 3.58 10.22 -9.80
N GLN A 36 4.50 9.43 -9.23
CA GLN A 36 5.74 9.05 -9.93
C GLN A 36 5.49 8.22 -11.19
N THR A 37 4.45 7.38 -11.21
CA THR A 37 4.15 6.47 -12.31
C THR A 37 3.46 7.18 -13.48
N PHE A 38 2.70 8.24 -13.23
CA PHE A 38 1.87 8.90 -14.25
C PHE A 38 2.24 10.35 -14.54
N GLU A 39 2.61 11.09 -13.49
CA GLU A 39 2.79 12.54 -13.51
C GLU A 39 4.25 12.96 -13.26
N GLY A 40 5.14 11.98 -13.08
CA GLY A 40 6.56 12.20 -12.88
C GLY A 40 7.24 12.80 -14.12
N PRO A 41 8.51 13.25 -13.98
CA PRO A 41 9.26 13.87 -15.09
C PRO A 41 9.38 13.00 -16.34
N GLU A 42 9.32 11.68 -16.18
CA GLU A 42 9.43 10.69 -17.25
C GLU A 42 8.06 10.33 -17.89
N GLY A 43 6.96 10.90 -17.37
CA GLY A 43 5.60 10.58 -17.80
C GLY A 43 5.17 9.18 -17.33
N PHE A 44 4.38 8.49 -18.17
CA PHE A 44 3.87 7.16 -17.84
C PHE A 44 4.96 6.08 -17.86
N LEU A 45 5.07 5.32 -16.77
CA LEU A 45 6.03 4.23 -16.60
C LEU A 45 5.30 2.87 -16.45
N PRO A 46 5.16 2.07 -17.53
CA PRO A 46 4.38 0.83 -17.54
C PRO A 46 4.86 -0.23 -16.54
N GLU A 47 6.16 -0.33 -16.28
CA GLU A 47 6.70 -1.27 -15.29
C GLU A 47 6.25 -0.94 -13.87
N MET A 48 6.11 0.36 -13.56
CA MET A 48 5.65 0.82 -12.25
C MET A 48 4.15 0.64 -12.08
N TRP A 49 3.37 0.67 -13.18
CA TRP A 49 1.96 0.29 -13.14
C TRP A 49 1.76 -1.13 -12.62
N THR A 50 2.55 -2.08 -13.13
CA THR A 50 2.47 -3.49 -12.69
C THR A 50 2.82 -3.63 -11.21
N ASP A 51 3.76 -2.82 -10.70
CA ASP A 51 4.07 -2.80 -9.27
C ASP A 51 2.96 -2.12 -8.44
N LEU A 52 2.34 -1.05 -8.93
CA LEU A 52 1.18 -0.42 -8.28
C LEU A 52 0.01 -1.40 -8.11
N GLU A 53 -0.24 -2.25 -9.09
CA GLU A 53 -1.28 -3.29 -8.99
C GLU A 53 -1.05 -4.20 -7.78
N LYS A 54 0.18 -4.69 -7.58
CA LYS A 54 0.55 -5.52 -6.41
C LYS A 54 0.35 -4.80 -5.08
N ILE A 55 0.62 -3.49 -5.06
CA ILE A 55 0.45 -2.65 -3.86
C ILE A 55 -1.03 -2.46 -3.55
N ARG A 56 -1.87 -2.27 -4.58
CA ARG A 56 -3.33 -2.18 -4.44
C ARG A 56 -3.94 -3.51 -3.99
N GLU A 57 -3.47 -4.63 -4.53
CA GLU A 57 -3.84 -5.97 -4.05
C GLU A 57 -3.52 -6.13 -2.56
N PHE A 58 -2.35 -5.68 -2.12
CA PHE A 58 -2.00 -5.72 -0.71
C PHE A 58 -2.85 -4.78 0.16
N SER A 59 -3.30 -3.64 -0.36
CA SER A 59 -4.27 -2.78 0.34
C SER A 59 -5.59 -3.51 0.60
N ILE A 60 -6.09 -4.24 -0.40
CA ILE A 60 -7.28 -5.09 -0.26
C ILE A 60 -7.00 -6.21 0.75
N GLU A 61 -5.83 -6.82 0.71
CA GLU A 61 -5.43 -7.85 1.67
C GLU A 61 -5.45 -7.33 3.11
N LEU A 62 -4.97 -6.10 3.37
CA LEU A 62 -5.04 -5.48 4.69
C LEU A 62 -6.49 -5.25 5.15
N TRP A 63 -7.38 -4.83 4.26
CA TRP A 63 -8.81 -4.73 4.56
C TRP A 63 -9.43 -6.09 4.89
N ASP A 64 -9.12 -7.12 4.11
CA ASP A 64 -9.57 -8.49 4.35
C ASP A 64 -9.07 -9.02 5.70
N MET A 65 -7.80 -8.74 6.05
CA MET A 65 -7.25 -9.08 7.35
C MET A 65 -7.99 -8.39 8.49
N GLN A 66 -8.29 -7.08 8.36
CA GLN A 66 -9.06 -6.34 9.36
C GLN A 66 -10.45 -6.96 9.56
N LEU A 67 -11.16 -7.30 8.48
CA LEU A 67 -12.49 -7.90 8.55
C LEU A 67 -12.50 -9.29 9.20
N ARG A 68 -11.39 -10.03 9.08
CA ARG A 68 -11.23 -11.38 9.66
C ARG A 68 -10.65 -11.36 11.06
N ASP A 69 -10.08 -10.23 11.51
CA ASP A 69 -9.49 -10.10 12.84
C ASP A 69 -10.60 -9.85 13.89
N PRO A 70 -10.87 -10.82 14.79
CA PRO A 70 -11.94 -10.70 15.79
C PRO A 70 -11.67 -9.59 16.82
N LYS A 71 -10.45 -9.02 16.84
CA LYS A 71 -10.07 -7.94 17.75
C LYS A 71 -9.97 -6.58 17.05
N ALA A 72 -10.15 -6.53 15.72
CA ALA A 72 -10.11 -5.27 15.01
C ALA A 72 -11.34 -4.42 15.36
N PRO A 73 -11.16 -3.13 15.68
CA PRO A 73 -12.28 -2.21 15.81
C PRO A 73 -12.96 -2.04 14.45
N LEU A 74 -14.30 -2.03 14.46
CA LEU A 74 -15.15 -1.68 13.32
C LEU A 74 -14.99 -0.21 12.93
#